data_AF-A0A957D617-F1
#
_entry.id   AF-A0A957D617-F1
#
_cell.length_a   1.000
_cell.length_b   1.000
_cell.length_c   1.000
_cell.angle_alpha   90.00
_cell.angle_beta   90.00
_cell.angle_gamma   90.00
#
_symmetry.space_group_name_H-M   'P 1'
#
loop_
_entity.id
_entity.type
_entity.pdbx_description
1 polymer ?
#
loop_
_entity_poly.entity_id
_entity_poly.type
_entity_poly.pdbx_seq_one_letter_code
_entity_poly.pdbx_strand_id
1 'polypeptide(L)' 'MSDIVKEIIERAVKDEAFRKLLFSNPEEALKGYKLSAEDQALLSNLSEDNFDEFAGELDDRTTKGWLPGAG' A
#
# COMPACT_ATOMS: atom_id res chain seq x y z
N MET A 1 -11.75 -1.27 -5.27
CA MET A 1 -10.58 -0.92 -4.45
C MET A 1 -10.71 0.51 -3.99
N SER A 2 -10.83 0.70 -2.67
CA SER A 2 -10.99 2.01 -2.03
C SER A 2 -9.69 2.82 -2.05
N ASP A 3 -9.78 4.15 -2.03
CA ASP A 3 -8.60 5.01 -1.99
C ASP A 3 -7.77 4.80 -0.70
N ILE A 4 -8.41 4.41 0.40
CA ILE A 4 -7.75 4.05 1.66
C ILE A 4 -6.77 2.87 1.47
N VAL A 5 -7.11 1.87 0.64
CA VAL A 5 -6.23 0.73 0.38
C VAL A 5 -4.94 1.17 -0.31
N LYS A 6 -5.06 2.07 -1.30
CA LYS A 6 -3.89 2.63 -1.98
C LYS A 6 -3.02 3.43 -1.03
N GLU A 7 -3.63 4.24 -0.16
CA GLU A 7 -2.91 5.02 0.85
C GLU A 7 -2.16 4.13 1.85
N ILE A 8 -2.77 3.01 2.27
CA ILE A 8 -2.15 2.01 3.14
C ILE A 8 -0.94 1.36 2.45
N ILE A 9 -1.07 0.98 1.18
CA ILE A 9 0.03 0.39 0.41
C ILE A 9 1.15 1.42 0.21
N GLU A 10 0.84 2.65 -0.23
CA GLU A 10 1.84 3.73 -0.35
C GLU A 10 2.55 4.01 0.97
N ARG A 11 1.81 3.99 2.08
CA ARG A 11 2.38 4.13 3.42
C ARG A 11 3.31 2.97 3.74
N ALA A 12 2.91 1.72 3.46
CA ALA A 12 3.78 0.56 3.65
C ALA A 12 5.04 0.63 2.78
N VAL A 13 4.99 1.19 1.56
CA VAL A 13 6.20 1.39 0.75
C VAL A 13 7.15 2.39 1.38
N LYS A 14 6.62 3.51 1.91
CA LYS A 14 7.43 4.59 2.52
C LYS A 14 7.84 4.31 3.96
N ASP A 15 7.08 3.49 4.68
CA ASP A 15 7.24 3.18 6.10
C ASP A 15 7.46 1.67 6.28
N GLU A 16 8.74 1.28 6.33
CA GLU A 16 9.13 -0.12 6.55
C GLU A 16 8.58 -0.71 7.86
N ALA A 17 8.38 0.12 8.89
CA ALA A 17 7.82 -0.36 10.16
C ALA A 17 6.34 -0.72 9.98
N PHE A 18 5.60 0.13 9.26
CA PHE A 18 4.22 -0.15 8.89
C PHE A 18 4.11 -1.35 7.95
N ARG A 19 5.02 -1.49 6.97
CA ARG A 19 5.10 -2.69 6.11
C ARG A 19 5.26 -3.97 6.92
N LYS A 20 6.22 -4.00 7.84
CA LYS A 20 6.44 -5.17 8.71
C LYS A 20 5.23 -5.48 9.57
N LEU A 21 4.54 -4.45 10.08
CA LEU A 21 3.30 -4.61 10.84
C LEU A 21 2.17 -5.13 9.94
N LEU A 22 2.03 -4.63 8.71
CA LEU A 22 1.02 -5.07 7.75
C LEU A 22 1.18 -6.56 7.39
N PHE A 23 2.42 -7.03 7.23
CA PHE A 23 2.69 -8.45 6.96
C PHE A 23 2.63 -9.34 8.19
N SER A 24 3.07 -8.86 9.35
CA SER A 24 3.09 -9.65 10.58
C SER A 24 1.72 -9.69 11.26
N ASN A 25 0.99 -8.58 11.24
CA ASN A 25 -0.32 -8.36 11.86
C ASN A 25 -1.15 -7.36 11.03
N PRO A 26 -1.72 -7.79 9.89
CA PRO A 26 -2.56 -6.92 9.07
C PRO A 26 -3.75 -6.37 9.86
N GLU A 27 -4.41 -7.16 10.71
CA GLU A 27 -5.51 -6.66 11.53
C GLU A 27 -5.14 -5.48 12.44
N GLU A 28 -3.90 -5.46 12.94
CA GLU A 28 -3.40 -4.38 13.79
C GLU A 28 -2.98 -3.16 12.98
N ALA A 29 -2.31 -3.37 11.84
CA ALA A 29 -1.94 -2.30 10.91
C ALA A 29 -3.17 -1.58 10.32
N LEU A 30 -4.24 -2.34 10.09
CA LEU A 30 -5.51 -1.85 9.56
C LEU A 30 -6.44 -1.33 10.65
N LYS A 31 -6.07 -1.48 11.92
CA LYS A 31 -6.87 -1.06 13.08
C LYS A 31 -6.98 0.46 13.12
N GLY A 32 -8.18 0.96 12.81
CA GLY A 32 -8.47 2.40 12.73
C GLY A 32 -8.71 2.91 11.31
N TYR A 33 -8.43 2.09 10.30
CA TYR A 33 -8.86 2.35 8.93
C TYR A 33 -10.28 1.84 8.72
N LYS A 34 -11.11 2.64 8.05
CA LYS A 34 -12.51 2.29 7.77
C LYS A 34 -12.57 1.48 6.47
N LEU A 35 -12.18 0.22 6.56
CA LEU A 35 -12.12 -0.69 5.43
C LEU A 35 -13.43 -1.46 5.30
N SER A 36 -13.84 -1.72 4.05
CA SER A 36 -14.90 -2.68 3.77
C SER A 36 -14.37 -4.11 3.93
N ALA A 37 -15.26 -5.08 4.07
CA ALA A 37 -14.87 -6.50 4.14
C ALA A 37 -14.08 -6.94 2.90
N GLU A 38 -14.40 -6.36 1.73
CA GLU A 38 -13.70 -6.60 0.48
C GLU A 38 -12.27 -6.03 0.51
N ASP A 39 -12.09 -4.81 1.01
CA ASP A 39 -10.78 -4.18 1.13
C ASP A 39 -9.90 -4.89 2.16
N GLN A 40 -10.47 -5.30 3.29
CA GLN A 40 -9.77 -6.06 4.32
C GLN A 40 -9.33 -7.43 3.77
N ALA A 41 -10.19 -8.12 3.02
CA ALA A 41 -9.83 -9.37 2.35
C ALA A 41 -8.71 -9.14 1.33
N LEU A 42 -8.74 -8.05 0.58
CA LEU A 42 -7.71 -7.72 -0.41
C LEU A 42 -6.36 -7.42 0.24
N LEU A 43 -6.34 -6.70 1.37
CA LEU A 43 -5.15 -6.41 2.15
C LEU A 43 -4.61 -7.65 2.89
N SER A 44 -5.48 -8.52 3.41
CA SER A 44 -5.06 -9.80 4.00
C SER A 44 -4.54 -10.80 2.97
N ASN A 45 -4.93 -10.67 1.70
CA ASN A 45 -4.42 -11.46 0.58
C ASN A 45 -3.18 -10.83 -0.07
N LEU A 46 -2.78 -9.65 0.42
CA LEU A 46 -1.56 -8.97 0.02
C LEU A 46 -0.37 -9.66 0.71
N SER A 47 0.32 -10.55 -0.02
CA SER A 47 1.57 -11.18 0.42
C SER A 47 2.77 -10.32 0.04
N GLU A 48 3.95 -10.61 0.60
CA GLU A 48 5.20 -9.96 0.16
C GLU A 48 5.45 -10.13 -1.34
N ASP A 49 5.08 -11.29 -1.90
CA ASP A 49 5.22 -11.59 -3.33
C ASP A 49 4.39 -10.63 -4.20
N ASN A 50 3.14 -10.35 -3.79
CA ASN A 50 2.25 -9.45 -4.53
C ASN A 50 2.49 -7.98 -4.18
N PHE A 51 3.01 -7.70 -2.97
CA PHE A 51 3.26 -6.35 -2.50
C PHE A 51 4.37 -5.68 -3.28
N ASP A 52 5.46 -6.38 -3.62
CA ASP A 52 6.57 -5.77 -4.36
C ASP A 52 6.12 -5.34 -5.76
N GLU A 53 5.23 -6.11 -6.39
CA GLU A 53 4.59 -5.76 -7.67
C GLU A 53 3.67 -4.54 -7.52
N PHE A 54 2.81 -4.51 -6.50
CA PHE A 54 1.93 -3.36 -6.21
C PHE A 54 2.72 -2.09 -5.84
N ALA A 55 3.78 -2.25 -5.06
CA ALA A 55 4.68 -1.18 -4.63
C ALA A 55 5.45 -0.62 -5.82
N GLY A 56 5.97 -1.49 -6.70
CA GLY A 56 6.63 -1.10 -7.93
C GLY A 56 5.70 -0.33 -8.87
N GLU A 57 4.46 -0.80 -9.06
CA GLU A 57 3.48 -0.11 -9.91
C GLU A 57 3.03 1.25 -9.32
N LEU A 58 2.97 1.36 -8.00
CA LEU A 58 2.72 2.62 -7.29
C LEU A 58 3.92 3.58 -7.38
N ASP A 59 5.14 3.10 -7.18
CA ASP A 59 6.36 3.90 -7.27
C ASP A 59 6.55 4.44 -8.69
N ASP A 60 6.39 3.61 -9.71
CA ASP A 60 6.44 4.01 -11.11
C ASP A 60 5.40 5.08 -11.47
N ARG A 61 4.27 5.13 -10.76
CA ARG A 61 3.25 6.18 -10.95
C ARG A 61 3.56 7.45 -10.18
N THR A 62 4.17 7.37 -9.00
CA THR A 62 4.57 8.55 -8.23
C THR A 62 5.80 9.24 -8.81
N THR A 63 6.76 8.47 -9.33
CA THR A 63 7.97 8.99 -9.96
C THR A 63 7.70 9.62 -11.33
N LYS A 64 6.69 9.17 -12.07
CA LYS A 64 6.28 9.77 -13.36
C LYS A 64 5.43 11.04 -13.23
N GLY A 65 4.95 11.36 -12.02
CA GLY A 65 4.17 12.57 -11.74
C GLY A 65 4.99 13.77 -11.25
N TRP A 66 6.27 13.60 -10.90
CA TRP A 66 7.12 14.62 -10.27
C TRP A 66 8.15 15.27 -11.21
N LEU A 67 8.04 15.17 -12.54
CA LEU A 67 8.89 16.01 -13.41
C LEU A 67 8.17 17.30 -13.81
N PRO A 68 8.35 18.43 -13.09
CA PRO A 68 8.14 19.74 -13.68
C PRO A 68 9.31 20.00 -14.66
N GLY A 69 9.06 19.77 -15.95
CA GLY A 69 9.76 20.37 -17.09
C GLY A 69 11.30 20.41 -17.11
N ALA A 70 11.88 19.68 -18.06
CA ALA A 70 12.97 20.14 -18.92
C ALA A 70 12.81 19.34 -20.22
N GLY A 71 12.48 19.92 -21.37
CA GLY A 71 13.16 21.04 -22.01
C GLY A 71 13.86 20.47 -23.24
#